data_AF-A0A932VE62-F1
#
_entry.id   AF-A0A932VE62-F1
#
_cell.length_a   1.000
_cell.length_b   1.000
_cell.length_c   1.000
_cell.angle_alpha   90.00
_cell.angle_beta   90.00
_cell.angle_gamma   90.00
#
_symmetry.space_group_name_H-M   'P 1'
#
loop_
_entity.id
_entity.type
_entity.pdbx_description
1 polymer ?
#
loop_
_entity_poly.entity_id
_entity_poly.type
_entity_poly.pdbx_seq_one_letter_code
_entity_poly.pdbx_strand_id
1 'polypeptide(L)'
;MSSNLLPSDMDWVHEIAKNELNPEAANIFNTVNQFDPKQIIEESTIEFLEQLRELFTAYSRVFNGYSDSNGKFSELKLFGITNTAADFMLFRNNVKLVFANSAHGIINATFTQHTRGDLAVDGATAGSGGETKRQSQDIIAQIGPFLDVAWTYQGEKVNPSRLVKYYFVEFVKASRMIRKGSPNQLLLKQIKALLQDQGIDL
;
A
#
# COMPACT_ATOMS: atom_id res chain seq x y z
N MET A 1 -20.59 -28.00 -16.85
CA MET A 1 -19.94 -26.68 -16.85
C MET A 1 -18.46 -26.93 -16.84
N SER A 2 -17.77 -26.67 -17.94
CA SER A 2 -16.32 -26.83 -18.03
C SER A 2 -15.69 -25.73 -17.17
N SER A 3 -14.99 -26.12 -16.11
CA SER A 3 -14.14 -25.20 -15.36
C SER A 3 -13.12 -24.62 -16.33
N ASN A 4 -13.16 -23.31 -16.58
CA ASN A 4 -12.12 -22.63 -17.38
C ASN A 4 -10.84 -22.59 -16.54
N LEU A 5 -10.08 -23.69 -16.57
CA LEU A 5 -8.76 -23.79 -15.96
C LEU A 5 -7.81 -23.07 -16.92
N LEU A 6 -7.13 -22.03 -16.43
CA LEU A 6 -6.15 -21.33 -17.24
C LEU A 6 -4.91 -22.24 -17.41
N PRO A 7 -4.17 -22.12 -18.52
CA PRO A 7 -2.96 -22.92 -18.73
C PRO A 7 -1.96 -22.82 -17.57
N SER A 8 -1.83 -21.64 -16.95
CA SER A 8 -1.00 -21.40 -15.76
C SER A 8 -1.40 -22.24 -14.54
N ASP A 9 -2.69 -22.56 -14.40
CA ASP A 9 -3.21 -23.34 -13.26
C ASP A 9 -2.84 -24.83 -13.38
N MET A 10 -2.32 -25.25 -14.54
CA MET A 10 -1.97 -26.62 -14.88
C MET A 10 -0.46 -26.85 -15.01
N ASP A 11 0.37 -25.82 -14.80
CA ASP A 11 1.83 -25.91 -14.93
C ASP A 11 2.42 -27.03 -14.05
N TRP A 12 1.87 -27.22 -12.85
CA TRP A 12 2.27 -28.32 -11.95
C TRP A 12 1.95 -29.70 -12.53
N VAL A 13 0.84 -29.86 -13.25
CA VAL A 13 0.48 -31.12 -13.93
C VAL A 13 1.45 -31.39 -15.06
N HIS A 14 1.82 -30.35 -15.82
CA HIS A 14 2.81 -30.45 -16.88
C HIS A 14 4.19 -30.83 -16.34
N GLU A 15 4.59 -30.29 -15.18
CA GLU A 15 5.84 -30.66 -14.51
C GLU A 15 5.83 -32.12 -14.06
N ILE A 16 4.74 -32.57 -13.42
CA ILE A 16 4.58 -33.98 -13.02
C ILE A 16 4.63 -34.91 -14.25
N ALA A 17 3.88 -34.59 -15.31
CA ALA A 17 3.85 -35.40 -16.52
C ALA A 17 5.23 -35.49 -17.20
N LYS A 18 6.02 -34.40 -17.15
CA LYS A 18 7.38 -34.38 -17.69
C LYS A 18 8.35 -35.23 -16.85
N ASN A 19 8.18 -35.22 -15.53
CA ASN A 19 8.97 -36.03 -14.60
C ASN A 19 8.66 -37.53 -14.73
N GLU A 20 7.41 -37.90 -14.95
CA GLU A 20 6.99 -39.28 -15.26
C GLU A 20 7.57 -39.78 -16.60
N LEU A 21 7.65 -38.92 -17.61
CA LEU A 21 8.20 -39.29 -18.92
C LEU A 21 9.72 -39.51 -18.87
N ASN A 22 10.43 -38.81 -17.97
CA ASN A 22 11.88 -38.87 -17.85
C ASN A 22 12.31 -39.08 -16.40
N PRO A 23 12.10 -40.28 -15.82
CA PRO A 23 12.36 -40.53 -14.40
C PRO A 23 13.82 -40.36 -14.00
N GLU A 24 14.77 -40.55 -14.93
CA GLU A 24 16.22 -40.42 -14.67
C GLU A 24 16.73 -38.97 -14.78
N ALA A 25 15.94 -38.09 -15.40
CA ALA A 25 16.20 -36.65 -15.46
C ALA A 25 15.35 -35.86 -14.44
N ALA A 26 14.49 -36.55 -13.69
CA ALA A 26 13.65 -35.94 -12.67
C ALA A 26 14.55 -35.31 -11.61
N ASN A 27 14.61 -33.98 -11.61
CA ASN A 27 15.22 -33.20 -10.54
C ASN A 27 14.33 -33.37 -9.30
N ILE A 28 14.55 -34.45 -8.54
CA ILE A 28 13.84 -34.78 -7.28
C ILE A 28 13.83 -33.58 -6.32
N PHE A 29 14.81 -32.68 -6.44
CA PHE A 29 14.92 -31.44 -5.66
C PHE A 29 13.87 -30.38 -5.98
N ASN A 30 13.31 -30.31 -7.19
CA ASN A 30 12.36 -29.25 -7.56
C ASN A 30 10.98 -29.48 -6.92
N THR A 31 10.51 -30.73 -6.87
CA THR A 31 9.19 -31.07 -6.31
C THR A 31 9.17 -31.08 -4.78
N VAL A 32 10.31 -31.34 -4.12
CA VAL A 32 10.41 -31.35 -2.65
C VAL A 32 10.41 -29.92 -2.08
N ASN A 33 10.98 -28.94 -2.79
CA ASN A 33 10.97 -27.54 -2.36
C ASN A 33 9.59 -26.87 -2.46
N GLN A 34 8.67 -27.41 -3.28
CA GLN A 34 7.29 -26.90 -3.42
C GLN A 34 6.44 -27.03 -2.15
N PHE A 35 6.93 -27.74 -1.13
CA PHE A 35 6.24 -27.93 0.15
C PHE A 35 6.91 -27.22 1.32
N ASP A 36 7.97 -26.42 1.11
CA ASP A 36 8.52 -25.60 2.19
C ASP A 36 7.52 -24.48 2.54
N PRO A 37 6.93 -24.47 3.74
CA PRO A 37 5.95 -23.46 4.12
C PRO A 37 6.49 -22.04 4.03
N LYS A 38 7.80 -21.85 4.21
CA LYS A 38 8.42 -20.52 4.12
C LYS A 38 8.43 -19.99 2.69
N GLN A 39 8.82 -20.83 1.73
CA GLN A 39 8.83 -20.46 0.32
C GLN A 39 7.42 -20.17 -0.19
N ILE A 40 6.44 -21.01 0.18
CA ILE A 40 5.03 -20.81 -0.16
C ILE A 40 4.50 -19.48 0.38
N ILE A 41 4.84 -19.15 1.63
CA ILE A 41 4.45 -17.85 2.21
C ILE A 41 5.11 -16.70 1.44
N GLU A 42 6.38 -16.81 1.06
CA GLU A 42 7.08 -15.76 0.31
C GLU A 42 6.45 -15.52 -1.06
N GLU A 43 6.21 -16.58 -1.82
CA GLU A 43 5.54 -16.52 -3.12
C GLU A 43 4.15 -15.90 -2.99
N SER A 44 3.35 -16.38 -2.03
CA SER A 44 2.02 -15.80 -1.74
C SER A 44 2.09 -14.34 -1.28
N THR A 45 3.15 -13.92 -0.59
CA THR A 45 3.38 -12.52 -0.17
C THR A 45 3.60 -11.63 -1.38
N ILE A 46 4.41 -12.09 -2.34
CA ILE A 46 4.69 -11.37 -3.59
C ILE A 46 3.39 -11.26 -4.40
N GLU A 47 2.70 -12.38 -4.63
CA GLU A 47 1.44 -12.41 -5.39
C GLU A 47 0.37 -11.49 -4.77
N PHE A 48 0.22 -11.52 -3.45
CA PHE A 48 -0.75 -10.66 -2.77
C PHE A 48 -0.39 -9.19 -2.90
N LEU A 49 0.89 -8.81 -2.72
CA LEU A 49 1.35 -7.43 -2.93
C LEU A 49 1.13 -6.95 -4.37
N GLU A 50 1.41 -7.80 -5.36
CA GLU A 50 1.15 -7.50 -6.77
C GLU A 50 -0.34 -7.29 -7.03
N GLN A 51 -1.19 -8.17 -6.50
CA GLN A 51 -2.65 -8.02 -6.59
C GLN A 51 -3.13 -6.71 -5.97
N LEU A 52 -2.63 -6.34 -4.77
CA LEU A 52 -2.96 -5.06 -4.15
C LEU A 52 -2.52 -3.90 -5.04
N ARG A 53 -1.30 -3.94 -5.57
CA ARG A 53 -0.74 -2.92 -6.45
C ARG A 53 -1.56 -2.74 -7.72
N GLU A 54 -2.00 -3.82 -8.35
CA GLU A 54 -2.86 -3.78 -9.54
C GLU A 54 -4.19 -3.10 -9.25
N LEU A 55 -4.85 -3.51 -8.16
CA LEU A 55 -6.12 -2.91 -7.72
C LEU A 55 -5.95 -1.41 -7.41
N PHE A 56 -4.88 -1.03 -6.71
CA PHE A 56 -4.56 0.37 -6.46
C PHE A 56 -4.30 1.15 -7.75
N THR A 57 -3.60 0.54 -8.71
CA THR A 57 -3.34 1.15 -10.02
C THR A 57 -4.64 1.41 -10.77
N ALA A 58 -5.55 0.42 -10.80
CA ALA A 58 -6.85 0.55 -11.43
C ALA A 58 -7.69 1.67 -10.80
N TYR A 59 -7.80 1.70 -9.46
CA TYR A 59 -8.57 2.73 -8.75
C TYR A 59 -7.94 4.12 -8.88
N SER A 60 -6.62 4.22 -8.84
CA SER A 60 -5.90 5.48 -9.03
C SER A 60 -6.12 6.06 -10.42
N ARG A 61 -6.13 5.21 -11.46
CA ARG A 61 -6.41 5.62 -12.84
C ARG A 61 -7.82 6.23 -12.96
N VAL A 62 -8.84 5.54 -12.41
CA VAL A 62 -10.22 6.05 -12.41
C VAL A 62 -10.33 7.35 -11.63
N PHE A 63 -9.72 7.42 -10.44
CA PHE A 63 -9.75 8.61 -9.60
C PHE A 63 -9.07 9.82 -10.25
N ASN A 64 -7.88 9.63 -10.82
CA ASN A 64 -7.13 10.70 -11.49
C ASN A 64 -7.84 11.19 -12.75
N GLY A 65 -8.58 10.34 -13.47
CA GLY A 65 -9.38 10.75 -14.63
C GLY A 65 -10.42 11.83 -14.32
N TYR A 66 -10.91 11.92 -13.07
CA TYR A 66 -11.78 13.02 -12.64
C TYR A 66 -11.04 14.33 -12.34
N SER A 67 -9.72 14.28 -12.13
CA SER A 67 -8.86 15.45 -11.94
C SER A 67 -8.61 16.16 -13.26
N ASP A 68 -8.27 15.40 -14.30
CA ASP A 68 -7.82 15.90 -15.61
C ASP A 68 -8.87 16.79 -16.29
N SER A 69 -10.15 16.52 -16.05
CA SER A 69 -11.24 17.33 -16.61
C SER A 69 -11.33 18.76 -16.05
N ASN A 70 -10.75 19.07 -14.89
CA ASN A 70 -10.95 20.39 -14.25
C ASN A 70 -9.77 20.91 -13.38
N GLY A 71 -8.65 20.18 -13.24
CA GLY A 71 -7.49 20.58 -12.44
C GLY A 71 -7.78 20.84 -10.95
N LYS A 72 -8.85 20.24 -10.42
CA LYS A 72 -9.39 20.57 -9.08
C LYS A 72 -8.56 20.02 -7.92
N PHE A 73 -7.76 18.98 -8.14
CA PHE A 73 -6.93 18.36 -7.11
C PHE A 73 -5.63 17.79 -7.67
N SER A 74 -4.67 17.53 -6.78
CA SER A 74 -3.43 16.87 -7.16
C SER A 74 -3.67 15.39 -7.51
N GLU A 75 -3.03 14.90 -8.56
CA GLU A 75 -3.04 13.49 -8.91
C GLU A 75 -2.44 12.61 -7.80
N LEU A 76 -2.93 11.38 -7.74
CA LEU A 76 -2.38 10.31 -6.93
C LEU A 76 -1.30 9.58 -7.73
N LYS A 77 -0.10 9.47 -7.18
CA LYS A 77 1.02 8.76 -7.80
C LYS A 77 1.27 7.44 -7.11
N LEU A 78 1.47 6.38 -7.89
CA LEU A 78 1.86 5.07 -7.40
C LEU A 78 3.31 4.79 -7.85
N PHE A 79 4.14 4.35 -6.92
CA PHE A 79 5.54 4.01 -7.17
C PHE A 79 5.84 2.61 -6.65
N GLY A 80 6.62 1.82 -7.40
CA GLY A 80 7.28 0.64 -6.84
C GLY A 80 8.48 1.06 -5.99
N ILE A 81 8.82 0.27 -4.98
CA ILE A 81 10.02 0.48 -4.17
C ILE A 81 11.17 -0.32 -4.80
N THR A 82 12.33 0.30 -4.90
CA THR A 82 13.52 -0.34 -5.51
C THR A 82 14.12 -1.36 -4.54
N ASN A 83 14.70 -2.44 -5.07
CA ASN A 83 15.33 -3.53 -4.31
C ASN A 83 14.34 -4.36 -3.46
N THR A 84 13.05 -4.29 -3.75
CA THR A 84 12.01 -5.11 -3.14
C THR A 84 11.24 -5.83 -4.25
N ALA A 85 10.76 -7.06 -3.99
CA ALA A 85 10.08 -7.85 -5.00
C ALA A 85 8.77 -7.19 -5.48
N ALA A 86 7.91 -6.77 -4.54
CA ALA A 86 6.56 -6.29 -4.86
C ALA A 86 6.11 -5.06 -4.06
N ASP A 87 6.96 -4.49 -3.19
CA ASP A 87 6.57 -3.36 -2.35
C ASP A 87 6.25 -2.12 -3.19
N PHE A 88 5.28 -1.33 -2.73
CA PHE A 88 4.82 -0.15 -3.44
C PHE A 88 4.32 0.93 -2.49
N MET A 89 4.26 2.15 -3.00
CA MET A 89 3.77 3.30 -2.26
C MET A 89 2.84 4.18 -3.09
N LEU A 90 1.83 4.71 -2.41
CA LEU A 90 0.93 5.75 -2.89
C LEU A 90 1.38 7.09 -2.32
N PHE A 91 1.41 8.12 -3.17
CA PHE A 91 1.83 9.45 -2.78
C PHE A 91 0.89 10.53 -3.33
N ARG A 92 0.48 11.44 -2.44
CA ARG A 92 -0.36 12.60 -2.78
C ARG A 92 -0.30 13.63 -1.66
N ASN A 93 -0.05 14.90 -1.99
CA ASN A 93 -0.04 16.03 -1.03
C ASN A 93 0.77 15.78 0.26
N ASN A 94 2.01 15.30 0.13
CA ASN A 94 2.91 14.97 1.25
C ASN A 94 2.41 13.86 2.19
N VAL A 95 1.38 13.12 1.78
CA VAL A 95 0.95 11.89 2.43
C VAL A 95 1.46 10.70 1.62
N LYS A 96 2.07 9.75 2.33
CA LYS A 96 2.55 8.46 1.82
C LYS A 96 1.73 7.35 2.46
N LEU A 97 1.32 6.39 1.66
CA LEU A 97 0.84 5.09 2.12
C LEU A 97 1.74 4.03 1.50
N VAL A 98 2.41 3.24 2.33
CA VAL A 98 3.38 2.24 1.91
C VAL A 98 2.85 0.86 2.27
N PHE A 99 2.87 -0.06 1.30
CA PHE A 99 2.71 -1.49 1.53
C PHE A 99 4.06 -2.15 1.32
N ALA A 100 4.58 -2.79 2.37
CA ALA A 100 5.89 -3.41 2.33
C ALA A 100 5.89 -4.77 3.02
N ASN A 101 6.66 -5.70 2.47
CA ASN A 101 6.97 -6.95 3.12
C ASN A 101 7.95 -6.69 4.29
N SER A 102 7.47 -6.81 5.52
CA SER A 102 8.27 -6.52 6.73
C SER A 102 8.99 -7.76 7.27
N ALA A 103 8.41 -8.94 7.08
CA ALA A 103 8.94 -10.24 7.46
C ALA A 103 8.15 -11.32 6.70
N HIS A 104 8.64 -12.55 6.65
CA HIS A 104 7.96 -13.67 5.99
C HIS A 104 6.49 -13.76 6.44
N GLY A 105 5.56 -13.52 5.52
CA GLY A 105 4.12 -13.58 5.80
C GLY A 105 3.56 -12.38 6.55
N ILE A 106 4.28 -11.26 6.64
CA ILE A 106 3.80 -10.03 7.27
C ILE A 106 3.96 -8.85 6.32
N ILE A 107 2.82 -8.38 5.81
CA ILE A 107 2.74 -7.15 5.03
C ILE A 107 2.34 -6.02 5.96
N ASN A 108 3.15 -4.99 5.99
CA ASN A 108 2.87 -3.79 6.75
C ASN A 108 2.28 -2.70 5.85
N ALA A 109 1.17 -2.10 6.28
CA ALA A 109 0.57 -0.93 5.66
C ALA A 109 0.80 0.29 6.55
N THR A 110 1.64 1.23 6.10
CA THR A 110 2.04 2.41 6.88
C THR A 110 1.61 3.71 6.24
N PHE A 111 0.88 4.53 7.00
CA PHE A 111 0.62 5.93 6.68
C PHE A 111 1.70 6.83 7.27
N THR A 112 2.27 7.70 6.43
CA THR A 112 3.19 8.76 6.85
C THR A 112 2.72 10.09 6.28
N GLN A 113 2.48 11.07 7.15
CA GLN A 113 2.14 12.44 6.77
C GLN A 113 3.24 13.39 7.25
N HIS A 114 3.96 13.97 6.30
CA HIS A 114 4.96 15.00 6.63
C HIS A 114 4.24 16.34 6.81
N THR A 115 4.20 16.84 8.04
CA THR A 115 3.81 18.23 8.30
C THR A 115 5.04 19.12 8.08
N ARG A 116 4.87 20.20 7.31
CA ARG A 116 5.95 21.16 7.01
C ARG A 116 6.37 21.82 8.33
N GLY A 117 7.47 21.33 8.89
CA GLY A 117 7.97 21.63 10.24
C GLY A 117 9.00 20.58 10.69
N ASP A 118 8.91 19.36 10.15
CA ASP A 118 9.76 18.24 10.50
C ASP A 118 10.73 17.89 9.35
N LEU A 119 11.74 18.74 9.14
CA LEU A 119 12.94 18.39 8.34
C LEU A 119 13.98 17.81 9.28
N ALA A 120 13.73 16.59 9.78
CA ALA A 120 14.80 15.80 10.39
C ALA A 120 15.65 15.21 9.26
N VAL A 121 16.86 15.74 9.11
CA VAL A 121 17.95 15.16 8.33
C VAL A 121 18.24 13.76 8.85
N ASP A 122 18.31 12.78 7.95
CA ASP A 122 18.67 11.39 8.24
C ASP A 122 20.00 11.34 9.02
N GLY A 123 19.95 10.88 10.28
CA GLY A 123 21.14 10.48 11.04
C GLY A 123 21.28 10.96 12.48
N ALA A 124 20.35 11.76 13.03
CA ALA A 124 20.46 12.23 14.41
C ALA A 124 19.40 11.65 15.35
N THR A 125 19.92 11.13 16.46
CA THR A 125 19.29 10.57 17.65
C THR A 125 18.08 11.32 18.20
N ALA A 126 17.19 10.54 18.82
CA ALA A 126 16.08 10.91 19.70
C ALA A 126 16.20 12.28 20.40
N GLY A 127 15.15 13.10 20.29
CA GLY A 127 14.96 14.29 21.11
C GLY A 127 13.89 15.26 20.58
N SER A 128 12.64 15.05 21.01
CA SER A 128 11.55 16.04 21.16
C SER A 128 11.36 17.12 20.07
N GLY A 129 10.25 17.06 19.31
CA GLY A 129 9.76 18.26 18.63
C GLY A 129 8.82 18.14 17.42
N GLY A 130 8.17 17.01 17.17
CA GLY A 130 7.17 16.91 16.10
C GLY A 130 6.78 15.45 15.84
N GLU A 131 5.66 14.99 16.40
CA GLU A 131 5.19 13.62 16.16
C GLU A 131 4.71 13.49 14.71
N THR A 132 5.57 12.98 13.83
CA THR A 132 5.10 12.34 12.61
C THR A 132 4.22 11.16 13.04
N LYS A 133 2.88 11.33 12.94
CA LYS A 133 1.91 10.30 13.29
C LYS A 133 2.01 9.15 12.29
N ARG A 134 2.90 8.19 12.57
CA ARG A 134 3.00 6.92 11.84
C ARG A 134 1.91 6.00 12.36
N GLN A 135 0.98 5.62 11.48
CA GLN A 135 0.00 4.59 11.75
C GLN A 135 0.33 3.39 10.86
N SER A 136 0.77 2.32 11.50
CA SER A 136 1.13 1.07 10.84
C SER A 136 0.13 -0.03 11.21
N GLN A 137 -0.26 -0.84 10.23
CA GLN A 137 -1.18 -1.95 10.37
C GLN A 137 -0.60 -3.19 9.72
N ASP A 138 -0.61 -4.31 10.44
CA ASP A 138 -0.02 -5.57 9.97
C ASP A 138 -1.08 -6.50 9.41
N ILE A 139 -0.83 -6.98 8.19
CA ILE A 139 -1.62 -7.99 7.50
C ILE A 139 -0.79 -9.26 7.49
N ILE A 140 -1.33 -10.33 8.06
CA ILE A 140 -0.58 -11.53 8.43
C ILE A 140 -1.08 -12.71 7.62
N ALA A 141 -0.16 -13.41 6.97
CA ALA A 141 -0.40 -14.68 6.31
C ALA A 141 -0.64 -15.78 7.35
N GLN A 142 -1.68 -16.55 7.15
CA GLN A 142 -1.99 -17.74 7.92
C GLN A 142 -2.03 -18.94 6.97
N ILE A 143 -1.24 -19.97 7.29
CA ILE A 143 -1.29 -21.24 6.57
C ILE A 143 -2.50 -22.02 7.08
N GLY A 144 -3.44 -22.26 6.17
CA GLY A 144 -4.58 -23.14 6.34
C GLY A 144 -4.28 -24.59 5.92
N PRO A 145 -5.32 -25.43 5.86
CA PRO A 145 -5.21 -26.80 5.38
C PRO A 145 -4.61 -26.87 3.96
N PHE A 146 -3.88 -27.94 3.65
CA PHE A 146 -3.28 -28.16 2.33
C PHE A 146 -2.33 -27.05 1.86
N LEU A 147 -1.69 -26.34 2.80
CA LEU A 147 -0.78 -25.22 2.54
C LEU A 147 -1.47 -24.02 1.87
N ASP A 148 -2.80 -23.93 1.96
CA ASP A 148 -3.56 -22.76 1.49
C ASP A 148 -3.24 -21.53 2.34
N VAL A 149 -2.61 -20.52 1.74
CA VAL A 149 -2.24 -19.29 2.43
C VAL A 149 -3.41 -18.31 2.39
N ALA A 150 -3.94 -17.97 3.57
CA ALA A 150 -4.97 -16.96 3.73
C ALA A 150 -4.42 -15.71 4.43
N TRP A 151 -4.74 -14.54 3.89
CA TRP A 151 -4.36 -13.27 4.50
C TRP A 151 -5.38 -12.84 5.55
N THR A 152 -4.89 -12.41 6.71
CA THR A 152 -5.72 -12.01 7.84
C THR A 152 -5.32 -10.66 8.42
N TYR A 153 -6.30 -9.97 9.00
CA TYR A 153 -6.11 -8.76 9.78
C TYR A 153 -6.86 -8.92 11.08
N GLN A 154 -6.15 -8.82 12.22
CA GLN A 154 -6.72 -9.07 13.55
C GLN A 154 -7.40 -10.44 13.68
N GLY A 155 -6.88 -11.45 12.98
CA GLY A 155 -7.40 -12.83 12.99
C GLY A 155 -8.55 -13.10 12.01
N GLU A 156 -9.07 -12.08 11.33
CA GLU A 156 -10.14 -12.21 10.35
C GLU A 156 -9.61 -12.25 8.92
N LYS A 157 -10.20 -13.11 8.07
CA LYS A 157 -9.80 -13.24 6.67
C LYS A 157 -10.05 -11.94 5.90
N VAL A 158 -9.07 -11.56 5.10
CA VAL A 158 -9.08 -10.33 4.32
C VAL A 158 -9.43 -10.61 2.87
N ASN A 159 -10.37 -9.83 2.34
CA ASN A 159 -10.61 -9.76 0.89
C ASN A 159 -9.75 -8.62 0.30
N PRO A 160 -8.87 -8.89 -0.69
CA PRO A 160 -7.97 -7.89 -1.27
C PRO A 160 -8.71 -6.64 -1.76
N SER A 161 -9.80 -6.80 -2.52
CA SER A 161 -10.58 -5.69 -3.07
C SER A 161 -11.19 -4.80 -1.98
N ARG A 162 -11.67 -5.40 -0.87
CA ARG A 162 -12.19 -4.63 0.27
C ARG A 162 -11.07 -3.91 1.02
N LEU A 163 -9.92 -4.56 1.19
CA LEU A 163 -8.75 -3.97 1.84
C LEU A 163 -8.28 -2.74 1.05
N VAL A 164 -8.05 -2.89 -0.25
CA VAL A 164 -7.63 -1.77 -1.11
C VAL A 164 -8.65 -0.64 -1.05
N LYS A 165 -9.95 -0.94 -1.14
CA LYS A 165 -11.02 0.07 -1.04
C LYS A 165 -10.95 0.84 0.28
N TYR A 166 -10.78 0.15 1.41
CA TYR A 166 -10.66 0.78 2.73
C TYR A 166 -9.46 1.75 2.78
N TYR A 167 -8.26 1.25 2.47
CA TYR A 167 -7.04 2.06 2.50
C TYR A 167 -7.05 3.20 1.49
N PHE A 168 -7.61 3.00 0.30
CA PHE A 168 -7.73 4.03 -0.72
C PHE A 168 -8.61 5.19 -0.26
N VAL A 169 -9.77 4.88 0.35
CA VAL A 169 -10.68 5.91 0.89
C VAL A 169 -9.99 6.70 2.01
N GLU A 170 -9.34 6.01 2.94
CA GLU A 170 -8.60 6.67 4.03
C GLU A 170 -7.45 7.51 3.50
N PHE A 171 -6.70 7.02 2.53
CA PHE A 171 -5.62 7.76 1.88
C PHE A 171 -6.13 9.01 1.16
N VAL A 172 -7.22 8.93 0.40
CA VAL A 172 -7.80 10.10 -0.28
C VAL A 172 -8.31 11.14 0.71
N LYS A 173 -8.89 10.72 1.84
CA LYS A 173 -9.31 11.63 2.92
C LYS A 173 -8.12 12.31 3.57
N ALA A 174 -7.11 11.54 3.99
CA ALA A 174 -5.91 12.05 4.66
C ALA A 174 -5.07 12.96 3.75
N SER A 175 -4.98 12.62 2.46
CA SER A 175 -4.26 13.38 1.44
C SER A 175 -5.03 14.57 0.89
N ARG A 176 -6.27 14.81 1.34
CA ARG A 176 -7.02 16.00 0.91
C ARG A 176 -6.31 17.23 1.46
N MET A 177 -5.85 18.14 0.60
CA MET A 177 -5.38 19.45 1.05
C MET A 177 -6.52 20.15 1.79
N ILE A 178 -6.50 20.11 3.12
CA ILE A 178 -7.23 21.08 3.91
C ILE A 178 -6.44 22.37 3.70
N ARG A 179 -6.94 23.26 2.84
CA ARG A 179 -6.59 24.67 2.90
C ARG A 179 -7.08 25.17 4.26
N LYS A 180 -6.40 24.82 5.36
CA LYS A 180 -6.51 25.60 6.59
C LYS A 180 -6.06 26.97 6.13
N GLY A 181 -6.99 27.93 6.15
CA GLY A 181 -6.71 29.31 5.76
C GLY A 181 -5.37 29.68 6.35
N SER A 182 -4.48 30.21 5.51
CA SER A 182 -3.13 30.59 5.94
C SER A 182 -3.25 31.27 7.30
N PRO A 183 -2.41 30.97 8.30
CA PRO A 183 -2.43 31.68 9.58
C PRO A 183 -2.38 33.20 9.36
N ASN A 184 -1.75 33.64 8.25
CA ASN A 184 -1.76 35.03 7.82
C ASN A 184 -3.15 35.54 7.43
N GLN A 185 -4.06 34.74 6.89
CA GLN A 185 -5.44 35.16 6.62
C GLN A 185 -6.27 35.32 7.90
N LEU A 186 -5.99 34.51 8.92
CA LEU A 186 -6.63 34.66 10.23
C LEU A 186 -6.10 35.90 10.97
N LEU A 187 -4.78 36.10 10.94
CA LEU A 187 -4.13 37.31 11.43
C LEU A 187 -4.58 38.55 10.67
N LEU A 188 -4.66 38.52 9.33
CA LEU A 188 -5.16 39.64 8.53
C LEU A 188 -6.63 39.95 8.83
N LYS A 189 -7.47 38.93 9.08
CA LYS A 189 -8.85 39.15 9.52
C LYS A 189 -8.92 39.77 10.92
N GLN A 190 -8.06 39.33 11.85
CA GLN A 190 -7.98 39.90 13.19
C GLN A 190 -7.45 41.33 13.18
N ILE A 191 -6.40 41.61 12.40
CA ILE A 191 -5.84 42.96 12.20
C ILE A 191 -6.89 43.87 11.56
N LYS A 192 -7.61 43.40 10.53
CA LYS A 192 -8.66 44.18 9.87
C LYS A 192 -9.83 44.47 10.82
N ALA A 193 -10.21 43.51 11.67
CA ALA A 193 -11.24 43.72 12.68
C ALA A 193 -10.81 44.73 13.76
N LEU A 194 -9.55 44.70 14.20
CA LEU A 194 -8.99 45.66 15.16
C LEU A 194 -8.87 47.07 14.58
N LEU A 195 -8.50 47.20 13.32
CA LEU A 195 -8.40 48.51 12.64
C LEU A 195 -9.78 49.15 12.44
N GLN A 196 -10.80 48.35 12.14
CA GLN A 196 -12.18 48.81 12.00
C GLN A 196 -12.78 49.26 13.35
N ASP A 197 -12.44 48.58 14.45
CA ASP A 197 -12.83 48.96 15.82
C ASP A 197 -12.13 50.26 16.30
N GLN A 198 -10.95 50.55 15.76
CA GLN A 198 -10.19 51.79 16.01
C GLN A 198 -10.65 52.97 15.11
N GLY A 199 -11.66 52.78 14.26
CA GLY A 199 -12.19 53.83 13.38
C GLY A 199 -11.26 54.23 12.24
N ILE A 200 -10.29 53.38 11.88
CA ILE A 200 -9.37 53.60 10.76
C ILE A 200 -9.85 52.72 9.60
N ASP A 201 -10.56 53.32 8.65
CA ASP A 201 -10.88 52.68 7.38
C ASP A 201 -9.63 52.65 6.48
N LEU A 202 -9.35 51.47 5.92
CA LEU A 202 -8.36 51.24 4.85
C LEU A 202 -9.06 51.11 3.51
#